data_AF-A0A1Z9H641-F1
#
_entry.id   AF-A0A1Z9H641-F1
#
_cell.length_a   1.000
_cell.length_b   1.000
_cell.length_c   1.000
_cell.angle_alpha   90.00
_cell.angle_beta   90.00
_cell.angle_gamma   90.00
#
_symmetry.space_group_name_H-M   'P 1'
#
loop_
_entity.id
_entity.type
_entity.pdbx_description
1 polymer ?
#
loop_
_entity_poly.entity_id
_entity_poly.type
_entity_poly.pdbx_seq_one_letter_code
_entity_poly.pdbx_strand_id
1 'polypeptide(L)'
;MIFKMNQKIKTLATKIISLRSELKVSKDLANAASQEVDEMFKKDMGIEHAKKETEIVKQTKPKTKELKQNPPSDLDSKKAFRKIALKTHPDKLIGLDDESELKRKTELYQKAQKAMDDQDLLILADISIDLGIKPPEITNNHIKKTIDEINSIKKEINHIESTYVWKWLFCLDKQQKEQLLKKMFEIMQRKYETENPRP
;
A
#
# COMPACT_ATOMS: atom_id res chain seq x y z
N MET A 1 -1.35 -30.00 -15.12
CA MET A 1 -0.57 -28.74 -15.25
C MET A 1 -1.34 -27.51 -14.77
N ILE A 2 -2.61 -27.35 -15.17
CA ILE A 2 -3.50 -26.21 -14.79
C ILE A 2 -3.70 -26.07 -13.27
N PHE A 3 -3.99 -27.18 -12.56
CA PHE A 3 -4.18 -27.15 -11.10
C PHE A 3 -2.98 -26.54 -10.35
N LYS A 4 -1.76 -26.95 -10.69
CA LYS A 4 -0.52 -26.42 -10.07
C LYS A 4 -0.34 -24.92 -10.36
N MET A 5 -0.70 -24.46 -11.55
CA MET A 5 -0.63 -23.04 -11.91
C MET A 5 -1.65 -22.22 -11.12
N ASN A 6 -2.89 -22.68 -11.00
CA ASN A 6 -3.93 -21.99 -10.23
C ASN A 6 -3.56 -21.89 -8.75
N GLN A 7 -3.00 -22.96 -8.16
CA GLN A 7 -2.50 -22.92 -6.78
C GLN A 7 -1.35 -21.93 -6.62
N LYS A 8 -0.43 -21.86 -7.59
CA LYS A 8 0.66 -20.88 -7.58
C LYS A 8 0.13 -19.44 -7.64
N ILE A 9 -0.86 -19.18 -8.49
CA ILE A 9 -1.52 -17.86 -8.60
C ILE A 9 -2.16 -17.49 -7.27
N LYS A 10 -2.98 -18.38 -6.69
CA LYS A 10 -3.62 -18.18 -5.39
C LYS A 10 -2.61 -17.85 -4.29
N THR A 11 -1.56 -18.66 -4.16
CA THR A 11 -0.52 -18.44 -3.15
C THR A 11 0.16 -17.08 -3.30
N LEU A 12 0.50 -16.69 -4.53
CA LEU A 12 1.15 -15.41 -4.78
C LEU A 12 0.21 -14.23 -4.56
N ALA A 13 -1.06 -14.34 -5.01
CA ALA A 13 -2.09 -13.32 -4.82
C ALA A 13 -2.35 -13.08 -3.33
N THR A 14 -2.56 -14.14 -2.54
CA THR A 14 -2.74 -14.03 -1.08
C THR A 14 -1.56 -13.34 -0.43
N LYS A 15 -0.33 -13.74 -0.79
CA LYS A 15 0.89 -13.18 -0.22
C LYS A 15 1.05 -11.69 -0.53
N ILE A 16 0.85 -11.28 -1.78
CA ILE A 16 1.00 -9.88 -2.17
C ILE A 16 -0.08 -8.99 -1.56
N ILE A 17 -1.32 -9.48 -1.46
CA ILE A 17 -2.42 -8.75 -0.80
C ILE A 17 -2.09 -8.53 0.68
N SER A 18 -1.68 -9.58 1.38
CA SER A 18 -1.29 -9.50 2.79
C SER A 18 -0.18 -8.48 3.00
N LEU A 19 0.90 -8.56 2.22
CA LEU A 19 2.05 -7.67 2.33
C LEU A 19 1.72 -6.22 1.97
N ARG A 20 0.88 -5.97 0.96
CA ARG A 20 0.42 -4.60 0.63
C ARG A 20 -0.40 -3.99 1.77
N SER A 21 -1.24 -4.80 2.43
CA SER A 21 -2.01 -4.36 3.59
C SER A 21 -1.10 -4.05 4.77
N GLU A 22 -0.18 -4.95 5.08
CA GLU A 22 0.82 -4.78 6.13
C GLU A 22 1.66 -3.52 5.91
N LEU A 23 2.23 -3.35 4.72
CA LEU A 23 3.01 -2.16 4.37
C LEU A 23 2.22 -0.87 4.56
N LYS A 24 0.95 -0.86 4.15
CA LYS A 24 0.08 0.32 4.34
C LYS A 24 -0.06 0.64 5.83
N VAL A 25 -0.40 -0.35 6.65
CA VAL A 25 -0.55 -0.15 8.11
C VAL A 25 0.78 0.30 8.72
N SER A 26 1.90 -0.31 8.35
CA SER A 26 3.22 0.07 8.87
C SER A 26 3.60 1.51 8.49
N LYS A 27 3.30 1.94 7.26
CA LYS A 27 3.48 3.35 6.86
C LYS A 27 2.60 4.30 7.67
N ASP A 28 1.31 3.98 7.80
CA ASP A 28 0.34 4.81 8.53
C ASP A 28 0.78 4.98 10.00
N LEU A 29 1.19 3.90 10.66
CA LEU A 29 1.71 3.91 12.03
C LEU A 29 3.02 4.69 12.16
N ALA A 30 4.00 4.45 11.29
CA ALA A 30 5.28 5.15 11.33
C ALA A 30 5.11 6.66 11.12
N ASN A 31 4.21 7.07 10.22
CA ASN A 31 3.91 8.47 9.96
C ASN A 31 3.25 9.13 11.18
N ALA A 32 2.25 8.48 11.77
CA ALA A 32 1.58 8.99 12.98
C ALA A 32 2.57 9.14 14.14
N ALA A 33 3.40 8.13 14.39
CA ALA A 33 4.42 8.20 15.43
C ALA A 33 5.52 9.25 15.12
N SER A 34 5.86 9.48 13.86
CA SER A 34 6.81 10.54 13.49
C SER A 34 6.24 11.92 13.83
N GLN A 35 4.97 12.16 13.51
CA GLN A 35 4.28 13.41 13.85
C GLN A 35 4.24 13.64 15.36
N GLU A 36 3.94 12.60 16.13
CA GLU A 36 3.95 12.67 17.60
C GLU A 36 5.34 13.07 18.12
N VAL A 37 6.42 12.45 17.63
CA VAL A 37 7.78 12.79 18.05
C VAL A 37 8.17 14.20 17.62
N ASP A 38 7.79 14.65 16.41
CA ASP A 38 8.03 16.01 15.95
C ASP A 38 7.33 17.06 16.84
N GLU A 39 6.10 16.79 17.27
CA GLU A 39 5.37 17.65 18.22
C GLU A 39 6.05 17.70 19.59
N MET A 40 6.51 16.55 20.10
CA MET A 40 7.27 16.51 21.35
C MET A 40 8.58 17.29 21.25
N PHE A 41 9.30 17.18 20.13
CA PHE A 41 10.55 17.90 19.90
C PHE A 41 10.34 19.42 19.86
N LYS A 42 9.32 19.90 19.15
CA LYS A 42 8.98 21.33 19.10
C LYS A 42 8.68 21.89 20.49
N LYS A 43 7.96 21.12 21.31
CA LYS A 43 7.67 21.47 22.70
C LYS A 43 8.93 21.55 23.57
N ASP A 44 9.85 20.59 23.41
CA ASP A 44 11.13 20.54 24.15
C ASP A 44 12.04 21.72 23.81
N MET A 45 12.09 22.11 22.53
CA MET A 45 12.85 23.26 22.04
C MET A 45 12.20 24.61 22.39
N GLY A 46 11.05 24.64 23.07
CA GLY A 46 10.33 25.87 23.40
C GLY A 46 9.83 26.64 22.18
N ILE A 47 9.61 25.95 21.05
CA ILE A 47 9.07 26.55 19.83
C ILE A 47 7.55 26.66 20.03
N GLU A 48 7.10 27.75 20.65
CA GLU A 48 5.67 28.05 20.79
C GLU A 48 4.99 28.17 19.42
N HIS A 49 3.72 27.76 19.35
CA HIS A 49 2.92 27.75 18.14
C HIS A 49 2.81 29.15 17.50
N ALA A 50 3.73 29.48 16.60
CA ALA A 50 3.44 30.40 15.51
C ALA A 50 2.34 29.72 14.67
N LYS A 51 1.10 30.21 14.80
CA LYS A 51 -0.01 29.81 13.94
C LYS A 51 0.35 30.11 12.48
N LYS A 52 0.59 29.03 11.72
CA LYS A 52 0.46 28.82 10.26
C LYS A 52 0.96 29.94 9.34
N GLU A 53 2.01 29.61 8.61
CA GLU A 53 1.86 29.43 7.16
C GLU A 53 2.12 27.96 6.82
N THR A 54 1.03 27.23 6.57
CA THR A 54 1.06 25.98 5.83
C THR A 54 1.51 26.29 4.41
N GLU A 55 2.81 26.22 4.13
CA GLU A 55 3.28 25.88 2.80
C GLU A 55 2.94 24.41 2.56
N ILE A 56 1.77 24.22 1.99
CA ILE A 56 1.40 22.99 1.32
C ILE A 56 2.40 22.83 0.18
N VAL A 57 3.46 22.05 0.39
CA VAL A 57 4.25 21.48 -0.71
C VAL A 57 3.30 20.56 -1.48
N LYS A 58 2.54 21.18 -2.38
CA LYS A 58 1.84 20.53 -3.49
C LYS A 58 2.93 19.88 -4.31
N GLN A 59 3.22 18.60 -4.03
CA GLN A 59 3.84 17.75 -5.03
C GLN A 59 2.85 17.65 -6.19
N THR A 60 3.14 18.46 -7.19
CA THR A 60 2.49 18.56 -8.49
C THR A 60 2.40 17.18 -9.11
N LYS A 61 1.17 16.67 -9.21
CA LYS A 61 0.78 15.73 -10.27
C LYS A 61 1.02 16.45 -11.61
N PRO A 62 1.84 15.94 -12.54
CA PRO A 62 1.76 16.35 -13.93
C PRO A 62 0.61 15.58 -14.57
N LYS A 63 -0.46 16.30 -14.96
CA LYS A 63 -1.54 15.73 -15.78
C LYS A 63 -1.32 16.10 -17.24
N THR A 64 -0.91 15.09 -18.01
CA THR A 64 -1.39 14.78 -19.38
C THR A 64 -0.90 15.74 -20.49
N LYS A 65 -0.31 15.29 -21.60
CA LYS A 65 -0.87 14.38 -22.61
C LYS A 65 0.19 14.10 -23.69
N GLU A 66 0.50 12.84 -23.98
CA GLU A 66 0.89 12.42 -25.34
C GLU A 66 0.29 11.04 -25.61
N LEU A 67 -0.50 10.96 -26.68
CA LEU A 67 -0.93 9.70 -27.27
C LEU A 67 0.29 9.06 -27.95
N LYS A 68 0.56 7.78 -27.64
CA LYS A 68 0.64 6.67 -28.62
C LYS A 68 1.19 5.39 -27.95
N GLN A 69 0.57 4.28 -28.34
CA GLN A 69 0.90 2.87 -28.07
C GLN A 69 0.49 2.31 -26.70
N ASN A 70 -0.72 1.74 -26.63
CA ASN A 70 -1.15 0.91 -25.50
C ASN A 70 -0.25 -0.34 -25.42
N PRO A 71 0.52 -0.55 -24.35
CA PRO A 71 1.18 -1.83 -24.16
C PRO A 71 0.12 -2.94 -24.02
N PRO A 72 0.38 -4.16 -24.52
CA PRO A 72 -0.57 -5.28 -24.47
C PRO A 72 -1.19 -5.55 -23.08
N SER A 73 -0.44 -5.21 -22.02
CA SER A 73 -0.81 -5.39 -20.60
C SER A 73 -2.09 -4.66 -20.16
N ASP A 74 -2.45 -3.53 -20.78
CA ASP A 74 -3.63 -2.74 -20.40
C ASP A 74 -4.93 -3.37 -20.93
N LEU A 75 -4.86 -4.03 -22.09
CA LEU A 75 -6.03 -4.66 -22.70
C LEU A 75 -6.47 -5.92 -21.95
N ASP A 76 -5.52 -6.69 -21.43
CA ASP A 76 -5.81 -7.95 -20.74
C ASP A 76 -6.42 -7.72 -19.36
N SER A 77 -5.91 -6.73 -18.62
CA SER A 77 -6.46 -6.33 -17.32
C SER A 77 -7.90 -5.81 -17.45
N LYS A 78 -8.16 -4.95 -18.45
CA LYS A 78 -9.52 -4.44 -18.73
C LYS A 78 -10.48 -5.56 -19.16
N LYS A 79 -10.03 -6.49 -19.99
CA LYS A 79 -10.85 -7.65 -20.41
C LYS A 79 -11.17 -8.56 -19.23
N ALA A 80 -10.20 -8.86 -18.37
CA ALA A 80 -10.41 -9.67 -17.18
C ALA A 80 -11.38 -8.99 -16.21
N PHE A 81 -11.17 -7.70 -15.93
CA PHE A 81 -12.06 -6.91 -15.07
C PHE A 81 -13.51 -6.88 -15.59
N ARG A 82 -13.73 -6.66 -16.89
CA ARG A 82 -15.09 -6.69 -17.47
C ARG A 82 -15.80 -8.01 -17.20
N LYS A 83 -15.11 -9.15 -17.34
CA LYS A 83 -15.69 -10.48 -17.06
C LYS A 83 -16.04 -10.66 -15.57
N ILE A 84 -15.19 -10.14 -14.68
CA ILE A 84 -15.43 -10.15 -13.24
C ILE A 84 -16.64 -9.26 -12.90
N ALA A 85 -16.68 -8.04 -13.43
CA ALA A 85 -17.75 -7.07 -13.20
C ALA A 85 -19.11 -7.63 -13.61
N LEU A 86 -19.21 -8.35 -14.73
CA LEU A 86 -20.46 -9.00 -15.15
C LEU A 86 -21.06 -9.97 -14.11
N LYS A 87 -20.25 -10.48 -13.18
CA LYS A 87 -20.66 -11.42 -12.12
C LYS A 87 -20.73 -10.80 -10.71
N THR A 88 -20.20 -9.59 -10.54
CA THR A 88 -19.97 -8.98 -9.23
C THR A 88 -20.44 -7.53 -9.12
N HIS A 89 -20.82 -6.88 -10.23
CA HIS A 89 -21.27 -5.48 -10.22
C HIS A 89 -22.54 -5.32 -9.36
N PRO A 90 -22.65 -4.24 -8.56
CA PRO A 90 -23.79 -4.02 -7.66
C PRO A 90 -25.15 -4.15 -8.36
N ASP A 91 -25.31 -3.62 -9.58
CA ASP A 91 -26.54 -3.76 -10.39
C ASP A 91 -26.96 -5.22 -10.65
N LYS A 92 -26.01 -6.16 -10.69
CA LYS A 92 -26.29 -7.59 -10.88
C LYS A 92 -26.61 -8.31 -9.58
N LEU A 93 -26.42 -7.64 -8.44
CA LEU A 93 -26.69 -8.16 -7.10
C LEU A 93 -27.99 -7.58 -6.53
N ILE A 94 -28.64 -6.66 -7.23
CA ILE A 94 -29.97 -6.15 -6.89
C ILE A 94 -30.95 -7.34 -6.95
N GLY A 95 -31.42 -7.80 -5.79
CA GLY A 95 -32.30 -8.96 -5.65
C GLY A 95 -31.62 -10.26 -5.16
N LEU A 96 -30.36 -10.21 -4.73
CA LEU A 96 -29.76 -11.30 -3.96
C LEU A 96 -30.19 -11.19 -2.49
N ASP A 97 -30.98 -12.15 -2.00
CA ASP A 97 -31.42 -12.21 -0.60
C ASP A 97 -30.34 -12.76 0.35
N ASP A 98 -29.32 -13.43 -0.20
CA ASP A 98 -28.17 -13.90 0.56
C ASP A 98 -27.19 -12.75 0.83
N GLU A 99 -27.28 -12.17 2.03
CA GLU A 99 -26.42 -11.10 2.51
C GLU A 99 -24.92 -11.49 2.49
N SER A 100 -24.61 -12.75 2.78
CA SER A 100 -23.22 -13.24 2.79
C SER A 100 -22.64 -13.25 1.37
N GLU A 101 -23.40 -13.77 0.41
CA GLU A 101 -22.98 -13.76 -1.00
C GLU A 101 -22.94 -12.34 -1.59
N LEU A 102 -23.87 -11.47 -1.20
CA LEU A 102 -23.88 -10.06 -1.58
C LEU A 102 -22.60 -9.35 -1.11
N LYS A 103 -22.24 -9.52 0.17
CA LYS A 103 -21.02 -8.96 0.76
C LYS A 103 -19.78 -9.50 0.06
N ARG A 104 -19.66 -10.82 -0.10
CA ARG A 104 -18.54 -11.46 -0.79
C ARG A 104 -18.36 -10.93 -2.21
N LYS A 105 -19.43 -10.83 -3.00
CA LYS A 105 -19.36 -10.33 -4.38
C LYS A 105 -19.00 -8.85 -4.45
N THR A 106 -19.49 -8.06 -3.50
CA THR A 106 -19.12 -6.64 -3.38
C THR A 106 -17.64 -6.46 -3.07
N GLU A 107 -17.10 -7.24 -2.12
CA GLU A 107 -15.67 -7.26 -1.80
C GLU A 107 -14.82 -7.69 -3.00
N LEU A 108 -15.24 -8.74 -3.73
CA LEU A 108 -14.56 -9.19 -4.95
C LEU A 108 -14.58 -8.11 -6.04
N TYR A 109 -15.67 -7.36 -6.20
CA TYR A 109 -15.75 -6.26 -7.15
C TYR A 109 -14.77 -5.14 -6.79
N GLN A 110 -14.75 -4.70 -5.53
CA GLN A 110 -13.82 -3.66 -5.05
C GLN A 110 -12.36 -4.09 -5.22
N LYS A 111 -12.05 -5.35 -4.87
CA LYS A 111 -10.72 -5.94 -5.05
C LYS A 111 -10.34 -5.98 -6.54
N ALA A 112 -11.27 -6.34 -7.42
CA ALA A 112 -11.05 -6.37 -8.86
C ALA A 112 -10.85 -4.97 -9.46
N GLN A 113 -11.58 -3.97 -8.96
CA GLN A 113 -11.44 -2.59 -9.40
C GLN A 113 -10.04 -2.07 -9.07
N LYS A 114 -9.60 -2.26 -7.82
CA LYS A 114 -8.24 -1.90 -7.41
C LYS A 114 -7.17 -2.63 -8.23
N ALA A 115 -7.33 -3.93 -8.44
CA ALA A 115 -6.40 -4.72 -9.25
C ALA A 115 -6.36 -4.27 -10.72
N MET A 116 -7.47 -3.79 -11.27
CA MET A 116 -7.50 -3.20 -12.61
C MET A 116 -6.72 -1.88 -12.65
N ASP A 117 -6.92 -1.00 -11.67
CA ASP A 117 -6.23 0.29 -11.58
C ASP A 117 -4.71 0.12 -11.41
N ASP A 118 -4.31 -0.88 -10.62
CA ASP A 118 -2.90 -1.25 -10.39
C ASP A 118 -2.31 -2.12 -11.53
N GLN A 119 -3.11 -2.47 -12.55
CA GLN A 119 -2.76 -3.40 -13.64
C GLN A 119 -2.24 -4.76 -13.14
N ASP A 120 -2.76 -5.22 -12.01
CA ASP A 120 -2.38 -6.48 -11.36
C ASP A 120 -3.17 -7.66 -11.92
N LEU A 121 -2.65 -8.20 -13.03
CA LEU A 121 -3.26 -9.33 -13.72
C LEU A 121 -3.31 -10.60 -12.86
N LEU A 122 -2.39 -10.75 -11.89
CA LEU A 122 -2.35 -11.91 -11.01
C LEU A 122 -3.54 -11.91 -10.05
N ILE A 123 -3.86 -10.76 -9.45
CA ILE A 123 -5.03 -10.62 -8.59
C ILE A 123 -6.33 -10.79 -9.40
N LEU A 124 -6.39 -10.23 -10.62
CA LEU A 124 -7.53 -10.46 -11.50
C LEU A 124 -7.71 -11.94 -11.86
N ALA A 125 -6.61 -12.70 -12.00
CA ALA A 125 -6.66 -14.14 -12.22
C ALA A 125 -7.13 -14.92 -10.98
N ASP A 126 -6.68 -14.55 -9.79
CA ASP A 126 -7.15 -15.10 -8.52
C ASP A 126 -8.67 -14.94 -8.37
N ILE A 127 -9.17 -13.70 -8.55
CA ILE A 127 -10.61 -13.40 -8.50
C ILE A 127 -11.39 -14.15 -9.59
N SER A 128 -10.81 -14.29 -10.78
CA SER A 128 -11.42 -15.06 -11.86
C SER A 128 -11.60 -16.54 -11.48
N ILE A 129 -10.57 -17.13 -10.85
CA ILE A 129 -10.63 -18.52 -10.36
C ILE A 129 -11.70 -18.65 -9.27
N ASP A 130 -11.78 -17.69 -8.35
CA ASP A 130 -12.76 -17.69 -7.25
C ASP A 130 -14.21 -17.55 -7.72
N LEU A 131 -14.42 -16.84 -8.84
CA LEU A 131 -15.73 -16.68 -9.47
C LEU A 131 -16.08 -17.82 -10.44
N GLY A 132 -15.18 -18.80 -10.62
CA GLY A 132 -15.35 -19.90 -11.58
C GLY A 132 -15.37 -19.44 -13.04
N ILE A 133 -14.80 -18.27 -13.35
CA ILE A 133 -14.68 -17.77 -14.73
C ILE A 133 -13.29 -18.10 -15.28
N LYS A 134 -13.15 -18.12 -16.62
CA LYS A 134 -11.86 -18.37 -17.27
C LYS A 134 -10.86 -17.27 -16.89
N PRO A 135 -9.76 -17.59 -16.17
CA PRO A 135 -8.76 -16.60 -15.79
C PRO A 135 -8.02 -16.05 -17.02
N PRO A 136 -7.50 -14.81 -16.94
CA PRO A 136 -6.57 -14.30 -17.94
C PRO A 136 -5.30 -15.14 -17.98
N GLU A 137 -4.60 -15.08 -19.10
CA GLU A 137 -3.37 -15.84 -19.29
C GLU A 137 -2.23 -15.23 -18.47
N ILE A 138 -1.71 -16.02 -17.52
CA ILE A 138 -0.59 -15.60 -16.67
C ILE A 138 0.70 -16.19 -17.23
N THR A 139 1.53 -15.31 -17.80
CA THR A 139 2.88 -15.66 -18.24
C THR A 139 3.86 -15.72 -17.06
N ASN A 140 5.00 -16.37 -17.25
CA ASN A 140 6.09 -16.39 -16.27
C ASN A 140 6.61 -14.97 -15.95
N ASN A 141 6.49 -14.02 -16.88
CA ASN A 141 6.90 -12.64 -16.64
C ASN A 141 5.99 -11.95 -15.61
N HIS A 142 4.67 -12.20 -15.66
CA HIS A 142 3.73 -11.70 -14.64
C HIS A 142 4.09 -12.26 -13.26
N ILE A 143 4.36 -13.57 -13.18
CA ILE A 143 4.79 -14.23 -11.95
C ILE A 143 6.08 -13.61 -11.40
N LYS A 144 7.08 -13.39 -12.26
CA LYS A 144 8.35 -12.78 -11.87
C LYS A 144 8.14 -11.37 -11.32
N LYS A 145 7.36 -10.53 -12.00
CA LYS A 145 7.01 -9.18 -11.53
C LYS A 145 6.37 -9.20 -10.14
N THR A 146 5.41 -10.08 -9.89
CA THR A 146 4.80 -10.22 -8.56
C THR A 146 5.83 -10.62 -7.50
N ILE A 147 6.74 -11.55 -7.81
CA ILE A 147 7.79 -11.97 -6.88
C ILE A 147 8.74 -10.80 -6.56
N ASP A 148 9.12 -10.04 -7.58
CA ASP A 148 9.98 -8.85 -7.42
C ASP A 148 9.28 -7.79 -6.57
N GLU A 149 7.98 -7.57 -6.78
CA GLU A 149 7.17 -6.66 -5.96
C GLU A 149 7.06 -7.14 -4.51
N ILE A 150 6.80 -8.42 -4.27
CA ILE A 150 6.79 -9.03 -2.93
C ILE A 150 8.12 -8.77 -2.21
N ASN A 151 9.25 -8.95 -2.91
CA ASN A 151 10.57 -8.71 -2.33
C ASN A 151 10.81 -7.22 -2.07
N SER A 152 10.32 -6.33 -2.94
CA SER A 152 10.38 -4.88 -2.75
C SER A 152 9.59 -4.45 -1.52
N ILE A 153 8.33 -4.88 -1.39
CA ILE A 153 7.46 -4.58 -0.25
C ILE A 153 8.11 -5.05 1.06
N LYS A 154 8.64 -6.28 1.09
CA LYS A 154 9.35 -6.80 2.27
C LYS A 154 10.54 -5.95 2.68
N LYS A 155 11.35 -5.50 1.72
CA LYS A 155 12.48 -4.59 2.00
C LYS A 155 11.98 -3.27 2.58
N GLU A 156 10.87 -2.75 2.06
CA GLU A 156 10.29 -1.51 2.55
C GLU A 156 9.73 -1.64 3.98
N ILE A 157 9.03 -2.74 4.28
CA ILE A 157 8.57 -3.06 5.65
C ILE A 157 9.78 -3.14 6.58
N ASN A 158 10.80 -3.93 6.24
CA ASN A 158 12.01 -4.04 7.06
C ASN A 158 12.70 -2.69 7.26
N HIS A 159 12.68 -1.81 6.26
CA HIS A 159 13.23 -0.47 6.37
C HIS A 159 12.44 0.36 7.39
N ILE A 160 11.10 0.39 7.29
CA ILE A 160 10.23 1.08 8.25
C ILE A 160 10.50 0.55 9.67
N GLU A 161 10.54 -0.77 9.84
CA GLU A 161 10.77 -1.42 11.13
C GLU A 161 12.14 -1.08 11.75
N SER A 162 13.13 -0.81 10.90
CA SER A 162 14.48 -0.44 11.35
C SER A 162 14.58 0.98 11.89
N THR A 163 13.61 1.85 11.59
CA THR A 163 13.60 3.26 11.98
C THR A 163 13.51 3.43 13.50
N TYR A 164 14.08 4.52 14.02
CA TYR A 164 13.98 4.85 15.44
C TYR A 164 12.54 5.10 15.88
N VAL A 165 11.74 5.77 15.04
CA VAL A 165 10.31 6.05 15.29
C VAL A 165 9.55 4.74 15.50
N TRP A 166 9.75 3.76 14.61
CA TRP A 166 9.09 2.47 14.72
C TRP A 166 9.50 1.72 15.99
N LYS A 167 10.80 1.65 16.26
CA LYS A 167 11.31 1.02 17.48
C LYS A 167 10.77 1.69 18.73
N TRP A 168 10.63 3.02 18.72
CA TRP A 168 10.07 3.79 19.82
C TRP A 168 8.57 3.50 20.03
N LEU A 169 7.79 3.40 18.94
CA LEU A 169 6.35 3.12 18.98
C LEU A 169 6.07 1.76 19.65
N PHE A 170 6.84 0.73 19.28
CA PHE A 170 6.68 -0.63 19.79
C PHE A 170 7.55 -0.96 21.02
N CYS A 171 8.27 0.02 21.57
CA CYS A 171 9.06 -0.17 22.78
C CYS A 171 8.13 -0.19 24.02
N LEU A 172 8.14 -1.32 24.75
CA LEU A 172 7.38 -1.48 25.98
C LEU A 172 8.15 -0.99 27.22
N ASP A 173 9.48 -0.99 27.17
CA ASP A 173 10.32 -0.55 28.27
C ASP A 173 10.43 0.98 28.30
N LYS A 174 10.02 1.58 29.41
CA LYS A 174 9.96 3.04 29.54
C LYS A 174 11.36 3.68 29.42
N GLN A 175 12.38 3.09 30.03
CA GLN A 175 13.73 3.64 30.00
C GLN A 175 14.33 3.61 28.58
N GLN A 176 14.15 2.51 27.87
CA GLN A 176 14.58 2.38 26.47
C GLN A 176 13.79 3.33 25.56
N LYS A 177 12.48 3.51 25.82
CA LYS A 177 11.65 4.45 25.07
C LYS A 177 12.14 5.90 25.22
N GLU A 178 12.50 6.31 26.43
CA GLU A 178 13.11 7.63 26.70
C GLU A 178 14.48 7.77 26.02
N GLN A 179 15.32 6.73 26.05
CA GLN A 179 16.63 6.74 25.36
C GLN A 179 16.49 6.86 23.84
N LEU A 180 15.51 6.18 23.25
CA LEU A 180 15.21 6.27 21.81
C LEU A 180 14.74 7.68 21.46
N LEU A 181 13.84 8.26 22.26
CA LEU A 181 13.35 9.62 22.06
C LEU A 181 14.50 10.64 22.11
N LYS A 182 15.39 10.54 23.10
CA LYS A 182 16.55 11.41 23.22
C LYS A 182 17.46 11.35 21.98
N LYS A 183 17.76 10.14 21.50
CA LYS A 183 18.55 9.95 20.27
C LYS A 183 17.89 10.59 19.06
N MET A 184 16.57 10.51 18.96
CA MET A 184 15.81 11.14 17.88
C MET A 184 15.89 12.66 17.96
N PHE A 185 15.72 13.24 19.16
CA PHE A 185 15.85 14.68 19.39
C PHE A 185 17.27 15.17 19.05
N GLU A 186 18.32 14.44 19.44
CA GLU A 186 19.70 14.78 19.08
C GLU A 186 19.94 14.78 17.56
N ILE A 187 19.27 13.91 16.81
CA ILE A 187 19.34 13.90 15.34
C ILE A 187 18.56 15.08 14.75
N MET A 188 17.37 15.36 15.27
CA MET A 188 16.53 16.48 14.84
C MET A 188 17.18 17.83 15.12
N GLN A 189 17.79 18.00 16.29
CA GLN A 189 18.51 19.20 16.68
C GLN A 189 19.70 19.47 15.75
N ARG A 190 20.53 18.44 15.47
CA ARG A 190 21.65 18.60 14.53
C ARG A 190 21.19 19.04 13.14
N LYS A 191 20.07 18.50 12.65
CA LYS A 191 19.48 18.93 11.38
C LYS A 191 19.02 20.39 11.43
N TYR A 192 18.31 20.76 12.48
CA TYR A 192 17.82 22.12 12.68
C TYR A 192 18.97 23.15 12.73
N GLU A 193 20.06 22.84 13.42
CA GLU A 193 21.27 23.68 13.50
C GLU A 193 22.00 23.78 12.15
N THR A 194 21.98 22.72 11.34
CA THR A 194 22.57 22.75 9.98
C THR A 194 21.74 23.61 9.03
N GLU A 195 20.42 23.60 9.16
CA GLU A 195 19.49 24.37 8.33
C GLU A 195 19.38 25.84 8.79
N ASN A 196 19.63 26.14 10.07
CA ASN A 196 19.61 27.48 10.66
C ASN A 196 20.92 27.78 11.38
N PRO A 197 22.04 28.00 10.64
CA PRO A 197 23.30 28.34 11.27
C PRO A 197 23.17 29.68 12.00
N ARG A 198 23.64 29.73 13.26
CA ARG A 198 23.72 31.00 14.00
C ARG A 198 24.68 31.95 13.26
N PRO A 199 24.35 33.25 13.17
CA PRO A 199 25.17 34.25 12.50
C PRO A 199 26.54 34.42 13.16
#